data_AF-A0A1Y4GWF9-F1
#
_entry.id   AF-A0A1Y4GWF9-F1
#
_cell.length_a   1.000
_cell.length_b   1.000
_cell.length_c   1.000
_cell.angle_alpha   90.00
_cell.angle_beta   90.00
_cell.angle_gamma   90.00
#
_symmetry.space_group_name_H-M   'P 1'
#
loop_
_entity.id
_entity.type
_entity.pdbx_description
1 polymer ?
#
loop_
_entity_poly.entity_id
_entity_poly.type
_entity_poly.pdbx_seq_one_letter_code
_entity_poly.pdbx_strand_id
1 'polypeptide(L)'
;MKFFCNGREWDTDAPVYVLGFCIKNWFAVDTRRKDNLHSPKMFGVVCRKERISNLKIAYKAGRSWVEDFFVTSKDGYGHLNCCDHIFGKSPKEAKRLYEELFQKMLSEANE
;
A
#
# COMPACT_ATOMS: atom_id res chain seq x y z
N MET A 1 -7.32 15.78 -6.80
CA MET A 1 -8.51 15.14 -7.41
C MET A 1 -8.91 13.96 -6.56
N LYS A 2 -10.17 13.88 -6.13
CA LYS A 2 -10.68 12.76 -5.33
C LYS A 2 -11.19 11.61 -6.19
N PHE A 3 -10.95 10.37 -5.76
CA PHE A 3 -11.41 9.16 -6.46
C PHE A 3 -11.60 7.99 -5.49
N PHE A 4 -12.37 6.98 -5.87
CA PHE A 4 -12.58 5.78 -5.07
C PHE A 4 -11.80 4.59 -5.66
N CYS A 5 -11.03 3.89 -4.83
CA CYS A 5 -10.21 2.74 -5.22
C CYS A 5 -9.98 1.83 -4.00
N ASN A 6 -10.05 0.50 -4.19
CA ASN A 6 -9.89 -0.51 -3.12
C ASN A 6 -10.72 -0.24 -1.86
N GLY A 7 -12.00 0.11 -2.06
CA GLY A 7 -12.94 0.34 -0.98
C GLY A 7 -12.73 1.66 -0.22
N ARG A 8 -11.90 2.58 -0.74
CA ARG A 8 -11.55 3.84 -0.06
C ARG A 8 -11.52 5.03 -1.01
N GLU A 9 -11.87 6.20 -0.47
CA GLU A 9 -11.64 7.47 -1.14
C GLU A 9 -10.16 7.89 -1.00
N TRP A 10 -9.55 8.32 -2.09
CA TRP A 10 -8.20 8.86 -2.18
C TRP A 10 -8.25 10.26 -2.78
N ASP A 11 -7.17 11.02 -2.60
CA ASP A 11 -6.99 12.33 -3.21
C ASP A 11 -5.59 12.43 -3.80
N THR A 12 -5.49 12.68 -5.10
CA THR A 12 -4.20 12.85 -5.80
C THR A 12 -3.38 14.03 -5.27
N ASP A 13 -4.05 15.02 -4.67
CA ASP A 13 -3.40 16.24 -4.17
C ASP A 13 -2.90 16.06 -2.73
N ALA A 14 -3.39 15.02 -2.05
CA ALA A 14 -2.94 14.63 -0.73
C ALA A 14 -1.77 13.62 -0.81
N PRO A 15 -0.85 13.65 0.16
CA PRO A 15 0.16 12.61 0.26
C PRO A 15 -0.46 11.26 0.65
N VAL A 16 0.16 10.18 0.21
CA VAL A 16 -0.11 8.82 0.65
C VAL A 16 1.08 8.27 1.44
N TYR A 17 0.82 7.31 2.32
CA TYR A 17 1.84 6.71 3.18
C TYR A 17 1.98 5.23 2.86
N VAL A 18 3.14 4.84 2.37
CA VAL A 18 3.47 3.46 2.01
C VAL A 18 4.20 2.80 3.16
N LEU A 19 3.70 1.64 3.59
CA LEU A 19 4.36 0.84 4.61
C LEU A 19 5.54 0.07 4.01
N GLY A 20 6.62 0.00 4.77
CA GLY A 20 7.81 -0.77 4.48
C GLY A 20 8.57 -1.16 5.74
N PHE A 21 9.74 -1.73 5.55
CA PHE A 21 10.71 -2.06 6.60
C PHE A 21 12.12 -1.71 6.14
N CYS A 22 13.06 -1.58 7.09
CA CYS A 22 14.43 -1.19 6.80
C CYS A 22 15.43 -2.16 7.43
N ILE A 23 16.27 -2.77 6.60
CA ILE A 23 17.40 -3.59 7.04
C ILE A 23 18.71 -2.85 6.78
N LYS A 24 18.94 -2.54 5.50
CA LYS A 24 20.02 -1.69 4.98
C LYS A 24 19.44 -0.63 4.04
N ASN A 25 18.52 -1.08 3.19
CA ASN A 25 17.65 -0.24 2.37
C ASN A 25 16.21 -0.39 2.85
N TRP A 26 15.36 0.53 2.41
CA TRP A 26 13.92 0.45 2.62
C TRP A 26 13.27 -0.42 1.56
N PHE A 27 12.35 -1.28 2.00
CA PHE A 27 11.56 -2.15 1.13
C PHE A 27 10.08 -1.95 1.45
N ALA A 28 9.26 -1.75 0.42
CA ALA A 28 7.82 -1.71 0.58
C ALA A 28 7.28 -3.08 0.99
N VAL A 29 6.20 -3.10 1.78
CA VAL A 29 5.53 -4.36 2.13
C VAL A 29 4.66 -4.83 0.97
N ASP A 30 5.00 -5.99 0.41
CA ASP A 30 4.23 -6.68 -0.64
C ASP A 30 3.25 -7.66 0.01
N THR A 31 1.95 -7.40 -0.10
CA THR A 31 0.89 -8.19 0.53
C THR A 31 0.70 -9.55 -0.13
N ARG A 32 1.23 -9.77 -1.34
CA ARG A 32 1.19 -11.06 -2.03
C ARG A 32 2.25 -12.04 -1.53
N ARG A 33 3.26 -11.54 -0.80
CA ARG A 33 4.40 -12.32 -0.29
C ARG A 33 4.28 -12.50 1.23
N LYS A 34 3.85 -13.69 1.66
CA LYS A 34 3.63 -13.98 3.10
C LYS A 34 4.89 -13.77 3.95
N ASP A 35 6.06 -14.14 3.45
CA ASP A 35 7.37 -13.90 4.07
C ASP A 35 7.67 -12.40 4.27
N ASN A 36 7.21 -11.57 3.32
CA ASN A 36 7.36 -10.13 3.39
C ASN A 36 6.50 -9.51 4.50
N LEU A 37 5.33 -10.09 4.80
CA LEU A 37 4.47 -9.63 5.90
C LEU A 37 5.08 -9.86 7.30
N HIS A 38 5.99 -10.83 7.46
CA HIS A 38 6.69 -11.02 8.74
C HIS A 38 7.86 -10.04 8.94
N SER A 39 8.44 -9.53 7.84
CA SER A 39 9.64 -8.69 7.87
C SER A 39 9.47 -7.38 8.65
N PRO A 40 8.37 -6.60 8.51
CA PRO A 40 8.16 -5.40 9.31
C PRO A 40 8.10 -5.64 10.82
N LYS A 41 7.67 -6.83 11.26
CA LYS A 41 7.67 -7.19 12.69
C LYS A 41 9.08 -7.44 13.21
N MET A 42 9.96 -8.00 12.37
CA MET A 42 11.35 -8.31 12.73
C MET A 42 12.27 -7.10 12.62
N PHE A 43 12.16 -6.31 11.55
CA PHE A 43 13.08 -5.21 11.24
C PHE A 43 12.52 -3.82 11.59
N GLY A 44 11.29 -3.76 12.08
CA GLY A 44 10.59 -2.51 12.39
C GLY A 44 9.80 -1.97 11.20
N VAL A 45 8.72 -1.27 11.54
CA VAL A 45 7.78 -0.68 10.59
C VAL A 45 8.22 0.73 10.24
N VAL A 46 8.36 1.01 8.94
CA VAL A 46 8.71 2.34 8.41
C VAL A 46 7.66 2.77 7.41
N CYS A 47 7.05 3.94 7.63
CA CYS A 47 6.15 4.55 6.65
C CYS A 47 6.89 5.60 5.82
N ARG A 48 6.69 5.60 4.50
CA ARG A 48 7.17 6.67 3.62
C ARG A 48 6.03 7.49 3.09
N LYS A 49 6.21 8.81 3.15
CA LYS A 49 5.29 9.78 2.57
C LYS A 49 5.63 9.95 1.09
N GLU A 50 4.66 9.70 0.24
CA GLU A 50 4.82 9.76 -1.20
C GLU A 50 3.62 10.46 -1.86
N ARG A 51 3.72 10.67 -3.17
CA ARG A 51 2.64 11.21 -4.01
C ARG A 51 2.25 10.22 -5.08
N ILE A 52 0.96 10.18 -5.39
CA ILE A 52 0.42 9.40 -6.49
C ILE A 52 1.01 9.94 -7.80
N SER A 53 1.71 9.08 -8.54
CA SER A 53 2.36 9.44 -9.80
C SER A 53 1.50 9.09 -11.01
N ASN A 54 0.67 8.04 -10.91
CA ASN A 54 -0.20 7.63 -11.99
C ASN A 54 -1.46 6.94 -11.48
N LEU A 55 -2.53 6.97 -12.28
CA LEU A 55 -3.79 6.28 -12.02
C LEU A 55 -4.02 5.22 -13.09
N LYS A 56 -4.45 4.03 -12.68
CA LYS A 56 -4.92 2.99 -13.60
C LYS A 56 -6.43 3.11 -13.73
N ILE A 57 -6.89 3.47 -14.91
CA ILE A 57 -8.31 3.68 -15.19
C ILE A 57 -8.83 2.46 -15.95
N ALA A 58 -9.82 1.79 -15.35
CA ALA A 58 -10.60 0.75 -16.02
C ALA A 58 -11.82 1.37 -16.70
N TYR A 59 -12.28 0.71 -17.77
CA TYR A 59 -13.47 1.11 -18.52
C TYR A 59 -14.34 -0.09 -18.86
N LYS A 60 -15.65 0.00 -18.57
CA LYS A 60 -16.64 -1.01 -18.94
C LYS A 60 -18.02 -0.40 -19.09
N ALA A 61 -18.73 -0.76 -20.16
CA ALA A 61 -20.12 -0.37 -20.42
C ALA A 61 -20.38 1.15 -20.26
N GLY A 62 -19.52 1.99 -20.84
CA GLY A 62 -19.70 3.44 -20.78
C GLY A 62 -19.23 4.10 -19.47
N ARG A 63 -18.69 3.34 -18.52
CA ARG A 63 -18.27 3.84 -17.20
C ARG A 63 -16.78 3.61 -17.00
N SER A 64 -16.11 4.62 -16.45
CA SER A 64 -14.71 4.55 -16.02
C SER A 64 -14.59 4.63 -14.51
N TRP A 65 -13.63 3.90 -13.93
CA TRP A 65 -13.27 4.01 -12.52
C TRP A 65 -11.77 3.82 -12.35
N VAL A 66 -11.23 4.30 -11.22
CA VAL A 66 -9.84 4.05 -10.86
C VAL A 66 -9.77 2.66 -10.24
N GLU A 67 -9.11 1.74 -10.92
CA GLU A 67 -8.93 0.37 -10.42
C GLU A 67 -7.65 0.21 -9.60
N ASP A 68 -6.66 1.08 -9.82
CA ASP A 68 -5.39 1.08 -9.10
C ASP A 68 -4.74 2.47 -9.18
N PHE A 69 -3.75 2.72 -8.34
CA PHE A 69 -2.88 3.88 -8.48
C PHE A 69 -1.44 3.49 -8.15
N PHE A 70 -0.52 4.23 -8.76
CA PHE A 70 0.91 4.00 -8.62
C PHE A 70 1.57 5.14 -7.89
N VAL A 71 2.60 4.79 -7.14
CA VAL A 71 3.54 5.70 -6.52
C VAL A 71 4.93 5.37 -7.03
N THR A 72 5.66 6.43 -7.39
CA THR A 72 7.09 6.36 -7.67
C THR A 72 7.83 6.84 -6.43
N SER A 73 8.56 5.93 -5.77
CA SER A 73 9.36 6.29 -4.59
C SER A 73 10.75 6.78 -5.00
N LYS A 74 11.35 7.61 -4.14
CA LYS A 74 12.66 8.24 -4.37
C LYS A 74 13.81 7.25 -4.62
N ASP A 75 13.69 6.01 -4.17
CA ASP A 75 14.77 5.00 -4.27
C ASP A 75 14.67 4.13 -5.53
N GLY A 76 13.95 4.57 -6.57
CA GLY A 76 13.86 3.84 -7.84
C GLY A 76 12.81 2.72 -7.88
N TYR A 77 11.97 2.61 -6.84
CA TYR A 77 10.73 1.83 -6.93
C TYR A 77 9.77 2.53 -7.88
N GLY A 78 9.75 2.08 -9.14
CA GLY A 78 8.99 2.74 -10.22
C GLY A 78 7.47 2.65 -10.09
N HIS A 79 6.95 1.56 -9.49
CA HIS A 79 5.54 1.19 -9.62
C HIS A 79 4.96 0.52 -8.35
N LEU A 80 5.05 1.19 -7.19
CA LEU A 80 4.34 0.72 -6.00
C LEU A 80 2.85 0.96 -6.21
N ASN A 81 2.08 -0.12 -6.28
CA ASN A 81 0.64 -0.06 -6.53
C ASN A 81 -0.19 -0.36 -5.28
N CYS A 82 -1.39 0.19 -5.22
CA CYS A 82 -2.22 0.16 -4.01
C CYS A 82 -2.94 -1.17 -3.77
N CYS A 83 -2.96 -2.04 -4.77
CA CYS A 83 -3.51 -3.39 -4.66
C CYS A 83 -2.55 -4.35 -3.97
N ASP A 84 -1.24 -4.16 -4.18
CA ASP A 84 -0.21 -5.13 -3.78
C ASP A 84 0.62 -4.66 -2.60
N HIS A 85 0.48 -3.39 -2.20
CA HIS A 85 1.21 -2.85 -1.07
C HIS A 85 0.27 -2.14 -0.10
N ILE A 86 0.78 -1.89 1.10
CA ILE A 86 -0.01 -1.29 2.17
C ILE A 86 0.12 0.22 2.10
N PHE A 87 -0.99 0.87 1.72
CA PHE A 87 -1.13 2.32 1.68
C PHE A 87 -2.12 2.82 2.74
N GLY A 88 -1.83 3.98 3.33
CA GLY A 88 -2.74 4.73 4.18
C GLY A 88 -2.69 6.23 3.91
N LYS A 89 -3.69 6.97 4.40
CA LYS A 89 -3.72 8.45 4.37
C LYS A 89 -2.88 9.07 5.49
N SER A 90 -2.43 8.25 6.43
CA SER A 90 -1.49 8.62 7.49
C SER A 90 -0.59 7.44 7.87
N PRO A 91 0.56 7.68 8.53
CA PRO A 91 1.39 6.60 9.05
C PRO A 91 0.64 5.68 10.03
N LYS A 92 -0.21 6.27 10.87
CA LYS A 92 -1.04 5.52 11.84
C LYS A 92 -2.01 4.59 11.12
N GLU A 93 -2.64 5.06 10.05
CA GLU A 93 -3.55 4.25 9.25
C GLU A 93 -2.82 3.11 8.54
N ALA A 94 -1.70 3.40 7.86
CA ALA A 94 -0.90 2.38 7.18
C ALA A 94 -0.46 1.27 8.15
N LYS A 95 -0.03 1.64 9.36
CA LYS A 95 0.33 0.68 10.42
C LYS A 95 -0.85 -0.16 10.88
N ARG A 96 -2.01 0.46 11.14
CA ARG A 96 -3.24 -0.26 11.54
C ARG A 96 -3.64 -1.32 10.51
N LEU A 97 -3.59 -0.97 9.22
CA LEU A 97 -3.94 -1.89 8.13
C LEU A 97 -3.02 -3.09 8.06
N TYR A 98 -1.73 -2.88 8.32
CA TYR A 98 -0.78 -3.96 8.45
C TYR A 98 -1.08 -4.87 9.63
N GLU A 99 -1.37 -4.30 10.80
CA GLU A 99 -1.74 -5.09 11.98
C GLU A 99 -2.99 -5.93 11.70
N GLU A 100 -4.02 -5.36 11.07
CA GLU A 100 -5.24 -6.08 10.66
C GLU A 100 -4.95 -7.22 9.68
N LEU A 101 -4.16 -6.94 8.64
CA LEU A 101 -3.77 -7.95 7.64
C LEU A 101 -2.95 -9.07 8.27
N PHE A 102 -2.01 -8.72 9.15
CA PHE A 102 -1.15 -9.66 9.84
C PHE A 102 -1.95 -10.57 10.79
N GLN A 103 -2.91 -10.01 11.54
CA GLN A 103 -3.79 -10.82 12.40
C GLN A 103 -4.66 -11.78 11.59
N LYS A 104 -5.21 -11.33 10.46
CA LYS A 104 -5.99 -12.19 9.56
C LYS A 104 -5.15 -13.35 9.00
N MET A 105 -3.91 -13.07 8.62
CA MET A 105 -2.99 -14.12 8.16
C MET A 105 -2.68 -15.14 9.27
N LEU A 106 -2.54 -14.70 10.52
CA LEU A 106 -2.32 -15.61 11.65
C LEU A 106 -3.55 -16.48 11.95
N SER A 107 -4.76 -15.94 11.83
CA SER A 107 -5.98 -16.75 12.01
C SER A 107 -6.11 -17.81 10.91
N GLU A 108 -5.84 -17.46 9.65
CA GLU A 108 -5.90 -18.40 8.52
C GLU A 108 -4.81 -19.49 8.57
N ALA A 109 -3.72 -19.28 9.30
CA ALA A 109 -2.66 -20.28 9.47
C ALA A 109 -2.96 -21.31 10.58
N ASN A 110 -3.96 -21.04 11.42
CA ASN A 110 -4.35 -21.86 12.57
C ASN A 110 -5.67 -22.65 12.33
N GLU A 111 -6.30 -22.48 11.18
CA GLU A 111 -7.44 -23.28 10.67
C GLU A 111 -6.93 -24.41 9.76
#